data_AF-A0A6M8WCZ7-F1
#
_entry.id   AF-A0A6M8WCZ7-F1
#
_cell.length_a   1.000
_cell.length_b   1.000
_cell.length_c   1.000
_cell.angle_alpha   90.00
_cell.angle_beta   90.00
_cell.angle_gamma   90.00
#
_symmetry.space_group_name_H-M   'P 1'
#
loop_
_entity.id
_entity.type
_entity.pdbx_description
1 polymer ?
#
loop_
_entity_poly.entity_id
_entity_poly.type
_entity_poly.pdbx_seq_one_letter_code
_entity_poly.pdbx_strand_id
1 'polypeptide(L)'
;MTPDRWLVTLLGLALIALIVWFFWLKRSQGIRADFTSSGFQVAMILVKGGYTPDVIVVQAGKPVRLNFRREETASCSEKVVFADFNKSADLPTGETVSVEFIPKEPGEFEFACQMGMFRGRLIVE
;
A
#
# COMPACT_ATOMS: atom_id res chain seq x y z
N MET A 1 28.11 -43.00 9.35
CA MET A 1 27.84 -41.55 9.43
C MET A 1 27.38 -41.25 10.83
N THR A 2 28.00 -40.27 11.49
CA THR A 2 27.76 -39.98 12.90
C THR A 2 26.41 -39.26 13.07
N PRO A 3 25.56 -39.66 14.04
CA PRO A 3 24.17 -39.17 14.18
C PRO A 3 24.08 -37.65 14.43
N ASP A 4 25.11 -37.08 15.04
CA ASP A 4 25.37 -35.65 15.20
C ASP A 4 25.31 -34.87 13.88
N ARG A 5 25.86 -35.42 12.79
CA ARG A 5 25.89 -34.74 11.49
C ARG A 5 24.49 -34.58 10.88
N TRP A 6 23.61 -35.57 11.10
CA TRP A 6 22.22 -35.54 10.64
C TRP A 6 21.39 -34.54 11.45
N LEU A 7 21.60 -34.47 12.77
CA LEU A 7 20.90 -33.52 13.64
C LEU A 7 21.18 -32.07 13.23
N VAL A 8 22.46 -31.72 13.02
CA VAL A 8 22.85 -30.36 12.62
C VAL A 8 22.31 -30.02 11.23
N THR A 9 22.33 -30.98 10.30
CA THR A 9 21.81 -30.76 8.93
C THR A 9 20.30 -30.51 8.91
N LEU A 10 19.53 -31.30 9.66
CA LEU A 10 18.07 -31.14 9.73
C LEU A 10 17.69 -29.82 10.41
N LEU A 11 18.39 -29.44 11.48
CA LEU A 11 18.16 -28.15 12.16
C LEU A 11 18.45 -26.97 11.23
N GLY A 12 19.54 -27.05 10.46
CA GLY A 12 19.89 -26.03 9.46
C GLY A 12 18.83 -25.89 8.37
N LEU A 13 18.36 -27.02 7.83
CA LEU A 13 17.28 -27.01 6.82
C LEU A 13 15.97 -26.45 7.38
N ALA A 14 15.61 -26.78 8.61
CA ALA A 14 14.42 -26.24 9.26
C ALA A 14 14.51 -24.72 9.46
N LEU A 15 15.67 -24.20 9.88
CA LEU A 15 15.91 -22.76 10.01
C LEU A 15 15.85 -22.04 8.65
N ILE A 16 16.44 -22.61 7.60
CA ILE A 16 16.36 -22.05 6.25
C ILE A 16 14.92 -22.01 5.77
N ALA A 17 14.16 -23.10 5.95
CA ALA A 17 12.74 -23.16 5.60
C ALA A 17 11.92 -22.12 6.38
N LEU A 18 12.20 -21.94 7.67
CA LEU A 18 11.53 -20.94 8.51
C LEU A 18 11.83 -19.52 8.04
N ILE A 19 13.09 -19.20 7.72
CA ILE A 19 13.48 -17.88 7.22
C ILE A 19 12.83 -17.61 5.86
N VAL A 20 12.89 -18.55 4.93
CA VAL A 20 12.26 -18.43 3.61
C VAL A 20 10.74 -18.24 3.75
N TRP A 21 10.10 -19.03 4.61
CA TRP A 21 8.68 -18.93 4.87
C TRP A 21 8.28 -17.57 5.48
N PHE A 22 9.03 -17.12 6.48
CA PHE A 22 8.78 -15.84 7.16
C PHE A 22 8.94 -14.65 6.21
N PHE A 23 9.95 -14.65 5.34
CA PHE A 23 10.23 -13.54 4.42
C PHE A 23 9.36 -13.56 3.15
N TRP A 24 9.01 -14.73 2.61
CA TRP A 24 8.19 -14.80 1.39
C TRP A 24 6.68 -14.92 1.65
N LEU A 25 6.23 -15.67 2.66
CA LEU A 25 4.78 -15.82 2.89
C LEU A 25 4.17 -14.60 3.58
N LYS A 26 4.97 -13.80 4.28
CA LYS A 26 4.53 -12.54 4.90
C LYS A 26 4.65 -11.34 3.96
N ARG A 27 4.71 -11.54 2.64
CA ARG A 27 4.55 -10.44 1.68
C ARG A 27 3.12 -9.91 1.76
N SER A 28 3.01 -8.77 2.46
CA SER A 28 1.89 -7.83 2.57
C SER A 28 0.72 -8.10 1.62
N GLN A 29 -0.34 -8.73 2.14
CA GLN A 29 -1.66 -8.62 1.51
C GLN A 29 -2.07 -7.15 1.65
N GLY A 30 -2.33 -6.47 0.53
CA GLY A 30 -2.75 -5.06 0.53
C GLY A 30 -3.93 -4.82 1.49
N ILE A 31 -3.95 -3.65 2.13
CA ILE A 31 -4.99 -3.33 3.11
C ILE A 31 -6.29 -3.06 2.34
N ARG A 32 -7.34 -3.82 2.66
CA ARG A 32 -8.71 -3.52 2.20
C ARG A 32 -9.19 -2.27 2.93
N ALA A 33 -9.69 -1.30 2.18
CA ALA A 33 -10.29 -0.10 2.77
C ALA A 33 -11.51 -0.48 3.60
N ASP A 34 -11.59 0.04 4.83
CA ASP A 34 -12.71 -0.23 5.72
C ASP A 34 -13.96 0.53 5.27
N PHE A 35 -15.11 -0.12 5.38
CA PHE A 35 -16.40 0.54 5.18
C PHE A 35 -16.74 1.37 6.41
N THR A 36 -16.92 2.69 6.21
CA THR A 36 -17.50 3.53 7.25
C THR A 36 -19.02 3.34 7.30
N SER A 37 -19.60 3.64 8.46
CA SER A 37 -21.06 3.68 8.67
C SER A 37 -21.80 4.65 7.74
N SER A 38 -21.08 5.55 7.06
CA SER A 38 -21.60 6.45 6.02
C SER A 38 -21.60 5.88 4.60
N GLY A 39 -21.15 4.63 4.40
CA GLY A 39 -21.10 3.97 3.09
C GLY A 39 -19.87 4.29 2.24
N PHE A 40 -18.89 5.02 2.79
CA PHE A 40 -17.63 5.31 2.14
C PHE A 40 -16.59 4.25 2.47
N GLN A 41 -15.72 3.95 1.52
CA GLN A 41 -14.52 3.16 1.74
C GLN A 41 -13.39 4.11 2.12
N VAL A 42 -12.90 4.03 3.35
CA VAL A 42 -11.86 4.95 3.84
C VAL A 42 -10.55 4.19 4.02
N ALA A 43 -9.47 4.75 3.46
CA ALA A 43 -8.11 4.28 3.70
C ALA A 43 -7.22 5.45 4.13
N MET A 44 -6.30 5.18 5.05
CA MET A 44 -5.32 6.14 5.54
C MET A 44 -3.95 5.77 4.97
N ILE A 45 -3.36 6.69 4.21
CA ILE A 45 -2.04 6.57 3.59
C ILE A 45 -1.09 7.55 4.27
N LEU A 46 -0.03 7.02 4.85
CA LEU A 46 1.12 7.80 5.32
C LEU A 46 2.08 8.05 4.15
N VAL A 47 2.50 9.30 4.00
CA VAL A 47 3.49 9.73 2.99
C VAL A 47 4.77 10.08 3.73
N LYS A 48 5.74 9.15 3.69
CA LYS A 48 7.03 9.27 4.36
C LYS A 48 8.08 8.43 3.63
N GLY A 49 8.78 9.03 2.67
CA GLY A 49 9.73 8.32 1.80
C GLY A 49 9.07 7.32 0.85
N GLY A 50 7.75 7.46 0.65
CA GLY A 50 6.90 6.50 -0.05
C GLY A 50 5.46 6.53 0.48
N TYR A 51 4.58 5.75 -0.14
CA TYR A 51 3.21 5.55 0.32
C TYR A 51 3.12 4.32 1.21
N THR A 52 2.52 4.46 2.39
CA THR A 52 2.27 3.33 3.30
C THR A 52 0.83 3.37 3.78
N PRO A 53 -0.01 2.37 3.45
CA PRO A 53 0.28 1.25 2.54
C PRO A 53 0.50 1.72 1.10
N ASP A 54 1.31 0.97 0.35
CA ASP A 54 1.54 1.16 -1.08
C ASP A 54 0.49 0.44 -1.94
N VAL A 55 -0.26 -0.51 -1.37
CA VAL A 55 -1.36 -1.21 -2.04
C VAL A 55 -2.64 -1.07 -1.25
N ILE A 56 -3.67 -0.54 -1.89
CA ILE A 56 -4.99 -0.27 -1.31
C ILE A 56 -6.01 -1.03 -2.15
N VAL A 57 -6.88 -1.81 -1.50
CA VAL A 57 -7.95 -2.56 -2.19
C VAL A 57 -9.30 -1.93 -1.87
N VAL A 58 -10.07 -1.59 -2.90
CA VAL A 58 -11.40 -0.96 -2.80
C VAL A 58 -12.39 -1.65 -3.74
N GLN A 59 -13.69 -1.44 -3.53
CA GLN A 59 -14.75 -1.98 -4.38
C GLN A 59 -15.22 -0.99 -5.45
N ALA A 60 -15.46 -1.50 -6.66
CA ALA A 60 -16.06 -0.76 -7.76
C ALA A 60 -17.48 -0.29 -7.43
N GLY A 61 -17.87 0.87 -7.97
CA GLY A 61 -19.20 1.45 -7.84
C GLY A 61 -19.51 2.07 -6.49
N LYS A 62 -18.59 2.04 -5.52
CA LYS A 62 -18.76 2.62 -4.19
C LYS A 62 -17.83 3.83 -3.98
N PRO A 63 -18.28 4.86 -3.23
CA PRO A 63 -17.44 6.03 -2.99
C PRO A 63 -16.24 5.67 -2.11
N VAL A 64 -15.06 6.12 -2.53
CA VAL A 64 -13.78 5.92 -1.84
C VAL A 64 -13.27 7.28 -1.38
N ARG A 65 -12.71 7.31 -0.15
CA ARG A 65 -12.01 8.44 0.43
C ARG A 65 -10.63 7.98 0.88
N LEU A 66 -9.60 8.38 0.14
CA LEU A 66 -8.22 8.12 0.46
C LEU A 66 -7.66 9.33 1.22
N ASN A 67 -7.35 9.17 2.49
CA ASN A 67 -6.72 10.20 3.29
C ASN A 67 -5.21 10.07 3.15
N PHE A 68 -4.50 11.15 2.85
CA PHE A 68 -3.05 11.19 2.74
C PHE A 68 -2.49 12.08 3.85
N ARG A 69 -1.64 11.53 4.71
CA ARG A 69 -0.93 12.27 5.76
C ARG A 69 0.53 12.42 5.34
N ARG A 70 0.97 13.65 5.07
CA ARG A 70 2.38 13.90 4.72
C ARG A 70 3.21 14.16 5.98
N GLU A 71 4.15 13.27 6.27
CA GLU A 71 5.10 13.38 7.38
C GLU A 71 6.55 13.49 6.90
N GLU A 72 6.74 14.19 5.78
CA GLU A 72 8.05 14.44 5.19
C GLU A 72 8.08 15.78 4.46
N THR A 73 9.30 16.27 4.18
CA THR A 73 9.55 17.57 3.54
C THR A 73 10.08 17.45 2.11
N ALA A 74 10.11 16.24 1.54
CA ALA A 74 10.57 16.04 0.16
C ALA A 74 9.66 16.77 -0.83
N SER A 75 10.23 17.50 -1.78
CA SER A 75 9.45 18.21 -2.81
C SER A 75 8.69 17.25 -3.73
N CYS A 76 9.16 16.01 -3.88
CA CYS A 76 8.47 15.00 -4.67
C CYS A 76 7.08 14.68 -4.11
N SER A 77 6.89 14.73 -2.79
CA SER A 77 5.67 14.31 -2.11
C SER A 77 4.64 15.45 -1.94
N GLU A 78 4.87 16.60 -2.57
CA GLU A 78 3.97 17.76 -2.50
C GLU A 78 2.63 17.53 -3.19
N LYS A 79 2.56 16.56 -4.10
CA LYS A 79 1.36 16.28 -4.87
C LYS A 79 1.23 14.80 -5.15
N VAL A 80 0.01 14.29 -5.02
CA VAL A 80 -0.38 12.97 -5.48
C VAL A 80 -1.20 13.11 -6.77
N VAL A 81 -0.94 12.23 -7.72
CA VAL A 81 -1.55 12.19 -9.04
C VAL A 81 -2.15 10.81 -9.27
N PHE A 82 -3.42 10.81 -9.64
CA PHE A 82 -4.19 9.65 -10.08
C PHE A 82 -4.46 9.82 -11.57
N ALA A 83 -3.56 9.30 -12.41
CA ALA A 83 -3.60 9.53 -13.86
C ALA A 83 -4.89 8.97 -14.48
N ASP A 84 -5.27 7.75 -14.10
CA ASP A 84 -6.45 7.06 -14.62
C ASP A 84 -7.78 7.76 -14.26
N PHE A 85 -7.78 8.51 -13.14
CA PHE A 85 -8.94 9.27 -12.68
C PHE A 85 -8.88 10.75 -13.04
N ASN A 86 -7.80 11.18 -13.73
CA ASN A 86 -7.48 12.58 -14.02
C ASN A 86 -7.64 13.50 -12.79
N LYS A 87 -7.15 13.03 -11.63
CA LYS A 87 -7.20 13.76 -10.37
C LYS A 87 -5.80 13.99 -9.81
N SER A 88 -5.63 15.13 -9.16
CA SER A 88 -4.44 15.42 -8.37
C SER A 88 -4.82 16.21 -7.13
N ALA A 89 -4.06 16.02 -6.05
CA ALA A 89 -4.22 16.78 -4.83
C ALA A 89 -2.86 17.22 -4.29
N ASP A 90 -2.78 18.47 -3.85
CA ASP A 90 -1.63 18.99 -3.12
C ASP A 90 -1.64 18.44 -1.68
N LEU A 91 -0.48 18.04 -1.19
CA LEU A 91 -0.24 17.44 0.12
C LEU A 91 0.68 18.36 0.93
N PRO A 92 0.13 19.34 1.67
CA PRO A 92 0.93 20.16 2.57
C PRO A 92 1.55 19.31 3.68
N THR A 93 2.76 19.69 4.10
CA THR A 93 3.50 18.99 5.16
C THR A 93 2.77 19.07 6.49
N GLY A 94 2.59 17.94 7.17
CA GLY A 94 1.94 17.89 8.48
C GLY A 94 0.41 17.99 8.43
N GLU A 95 -0.17 17.93 7.23
CA GLU A 95 -1.62 17.96 7.03
C GLU A 95 -2.14 16.62 6.48
N THR A 96 -3.42 16.38 6.73
CA THR A 96 -4.15 15.23 6.18
C THR A 96 -5.07 15.73 5.09
N VAL A 97 -4.87 15.26 3.86
CA VAL A 97 -5.69 15.64 2.70
C VAL A 97 -6.50 14.45 2.24
N SER A 98 -7.80 14.62 2.08
CA SER A 98 -8.72 13.58 1.62
C SER A 98 -8.96 13.69 0.12
N VAL A 99 -8.70 12.61 -0.61
CA VAL A 99 -9.01 12.48 -2.04
C VAL A 99 -10.22 11.56 -2.19
N GLU A 100 -11.31 12.11 -2.70
CA GLU A 100 -12.58 11.39 -2.85
C GLU A 100 -12.90 11.15 -4.32
N PHE A 101 -13.27 9.92 -4.67
CA PHE A 101 -13.72 9.55 -6.00
C PHE A 101 -14.52 8.24 -5.97
N ILE A 102 -15.17 7.92 -7.09
CA ILE A 102 -15.95 6.69 -7.25
C ILE A 102 -15.32 5.91 -8.40
N PRO A 103 -14.56 4.83 -8.12
CA PRO A 103 -14.06 3.97 -9.18
C PRO A 103 -15.24 3.22 -9.82
N LYS A 104 -15.38 3.33 -11.14
CA LYS A 104 -16.50 2.71 -11.88
C LYS A 104 -16.16 1.32 -12.43
N GLU A 105 -14.90 1.14 -12.80
CA GLU A 105 -14.41 -0.06 -13.46
C GLU A 105 -13.47 -0.82 -12.52
N PRO A 106 -13.61 -2.15 -12.39
CA PRO A 106 -12.64 -2.97 -11.67
C PRO A 106 -11.33 -3.02 -12.45
N GLY A 107 -10.21 -3.05 -11.72
CA GLY A 107 -8.88 -3.02 -12.31
C GLY A 107 -7.80 -2.56 -11.34
N GLU A 108 -6.55 -2.62 -11.78
CA GLU A 108 -5.42 -2.05 -11.07
C GLU A 108 -5.12 -0.64 -11.60
N PHE A 109 -5.17 0.34 -10.72
CA PHE A 109 -4.89 1.75 -11.03
C PHE A 109 -3.65 2.22 -10.26
N GLU A 110 -2.81 3.01 -10.90
CA GLU A 110 -1.59 3.53 -10.28
C GLU A 110 -1.82 4.96 -9.77
N PHE A 111 -1.32 5.27 -8.58
CA PHE A 111 -1.19 6.63 -8.10
C PHE A 111 0.26 6.91 -7.77
N ALA A 112 0.73 8.09 -8.12
CA ALA A 112 2.12 8.44 -7.99
C ALA A 112 2.29 9.88 -7.51
N CYS A 113 3.49 10.20 -7.05
CA CYS A 113 3.83 11.58 -6.81
C CYS A 113 4.01 12.33 -8.13
N GLN A 114 4.01 13.66 -8.13
CA GLN A 114 4.13 14.46 -9.37
C GLN A 114 5.39 14.11 -10.21
N MET A 115 6.46 13.65 -9.56
CA MET A 115 7.70 13.24 -10.23
C MET A 115 7.77 11.74 -10.55
N GLY A 116 6.73 10.96 -10.24
CA GLY A 116 6.66 9.52 -10.55
C GLY A 116 7.60 8.62 -9.72
N MET A 117 8.19 9.16 -8.66
CA MET A 117 9.20 8.48 -7.84
C MET A 117 8.57 7.62 -6.74
N PHE A 118 7.56 8.15 -6.04
CA PHE A 118 6.73 7.35 -5.15
C PHE A 118 5.53 6.85 -5.93
N ARG A 119 5.23 5.56 -5.78
CA ARG A 119 4.16 4.86 -6.50
C ARG A 119 3.38 4.02 -5.51
N GLY A 120 2.08 4.01 -5.68
CA GLY A 120 1.16 3.13 -5.00
C GLY A 120 0.16 2.56 -6.00
N ARG A 121 -0.48 1.47 -5.62
CA ARG A 121 -1.47 0.75 -6.42
C ARG A 121 -2.81 0.77 -5.70
N LEU A 122 -3.83 1.09 -6.45
CA LEU A 122 -5.22 0.98 -6.07
C LEU A 122 -5.82 -0.18 -6.85
N ILE A 123 -6.13 -1.26 -6.15
CA ILE A 123 -6.82 -2.42 -6.70
C ILE A 123 -8.31 -2.20 -6.50
N VAL A 124 -9.07 -2.14 -7.59
CA VAL A 124 -10.52 -2.02 -7.58
C VAL A 124 -11.11 -3.39 -7.92
N GLU A 125 -11.82 -3.99 -6.97
CA GLU A 125 -12.52 -5.28 -7.10
C GLU A 125 -14.04 -5.11 -7.32
#